data_AF-A0A1G5Y4L3-F1
#
_entry.id   AF-A0A1G5Y4L3-F1
#
_cell.length_a   1.000
_cell.length_b   1.000
_cell.length_c   1.000
_cell.angle_alpha   90.00
_cell.angle_beta   90.00
_cell.angle_gamma   90.00
#
_symmetry.space_group_name_H-M   'P 1'
#
loop_
_entity.id
_entity.type
_entity.pdbx_description
1 polymer ?
#
loop_
_entity_poly.entity_id
_entity_poly.type
_entity_poly.pdbx_seq_one_letter_code
_entity_poly.pdbx_strand_id
1 'polypeptide(L)'
;MRNKIAFLMAGVLMVTALTACNGQSTEATTDASTGSSADDAAATSSSDGAQTQTISALQNLENLETMALAEINPEEFVTLGEYKGVTVELAAPNVTDEQVDEQIKSIFTNNPPMTEVTDRAVQDGDTVNIDYVGKYADSGEAFDGGTAEGADLVIGSNSYIEGFESGLVGTNVGDTVDLNLTFPENYGATDLAGKNVVFTVTINSIKVASDEMTDEWAAGLGAEGVTTLEELKAYVKNGMITDAQSKYDSDLEEAVLAKVTEACEFKEVPQNLYNRYLIQQNESLEYYASMYSMYMGQQLTASDIVTMMIQQEGSTDTPDDYLKAMVTEATQQFIMFAAIAKNEGIEVTEEDIDAYLKNAYDNASTTAYSTYEEFKATVDPEVYREGLLAEKVMDYLVENANVVEPAE
;
A
#
# COMPACT_ATOMS: atom_id res chain seq x y z
N MET A 1 -6.99 -8.49 -14.39
CA MET A 1 -8.05 -7.50 -14.70
C MET A 1 -8.42 -6.69 -13.46
N ARG A 2 -8.71 -7.33 -12.32
CA ARG A 2 -8.92 -6.69 -11.01
C ARG A 2 -7.93 -5.58 -10.61
N ASN A 3 -6.64 -5.78 -10.87
CA ASN A 3 -5.61 -4.77 -10.56
C ASN A 3 -5.52 -3.63 -11.60
N LYS A 4 -6.03 -3.83 -12.83
CA LYS A 4 -5.97 -2.84 -13.91
C LYS A 4 -7.07 -1.78 -13.78
N ILE A 5 -8.29 -2.20 -13.42
CA ILE A 5 -9.47 -1.31 -13.30
C ILE A 5 -9.34 -0.38 -12.09
N ALA A 6 -8.89 -0.92 -10.94
CA ALA A 6 -8.59 -0.12 -9.76
C ALA A 6 -7.46 0.90 -10.04
N PHE A 7 -6.43 0.54 -10.81
CA PHE A 7 -5.35 1.45 -11.21
C PHE A 7 -5.80 2.54 -12.19
N LEU A 8 -6.79 2.26 -13.04
CA LEU A 8 -7.32 3.17 -14.05
C LEU A 8 -8.18 4.28 -13.43
N MET A 9 -9.12 3.89 -12.55
CA MET A 9 -9.95 4.85 -11.79
C MET A 9 -9.13 5.55 -10.70
N ALA A 10 -8.27 4.82 -9.98
CA ALA A 10 -7.41 5.43 -8.97
C ALA A 10 -6.28 6.28 -9.59
N GLY A 11 -5.79 5.97 -10.78
CA GLY A 11 -4.81 6.79 -11.51
C GLY A 11 -5.39 8.15 -11.89
N VAL A 12 -6.65 8.19 -12.33
CA VAL A 12 -7.38 9.45 -12.60
C VAL A 12 -7.58 10.29 -11.33
N LEU A 13 -7.73 9.64 -10.17
CA LEU A 13 -7.95 10.30 -8.88
C LEU A 13 -6.68 10.63 -8.09
N MET A 14 -5.59 9.88 -8.25
CA MET A 14 -4.34 10.05 -7.49
C MET A 14 -3.42 11.15 -8.05
N VAL A 15 -3.60 11.58 -9.31
CA VAL A 15 -2.76 12.61 -9.98
C VAL A 15 -2.64 13.91 -9.16
N THR A 16 -3.55 14.20 -8.23
CA THR A 16 -3.58 15.47 -7.49
C THR A 16 -2.94 15.47 -6.11
N ALA A 17 -2.40 14.33 -5.65
CA ALA A 17 -1.56 14.34 -4.45
C ALA A 17 -0.15 14.93 -4.70
N LEU A 18 0.27 15.09 -5.97
CA LEU A 18 1.67 15.35 -6.34
C LEU A 18 2.03 16.79 -6.74
N THR A 19 1.08 17.68 -7.01
CA THR A 19 1.44 19.06 -7.41
C THR A 19 2.12 19.86 -6.28
N ALA A 20 2.25 19.28 -5.08
CA ALA A 20 2.77 19.94 -3.87
C ALA A 20 4.26 19.70 -3.55
N CYS A 21 5.01 18.90 -4.32
CA CYS A 21 6.40 18.56 -3.95
C CYS A 21 7.53 19.32 -4.68
N ASN A 22 7.26 20.18 -5.66
CA ASN A 22 8.34 20.81 -6.45
C ASN A 22 8.33 22.35 -6.49
N GLY A 23 8.00 22.98 -5.37
CA GLY A 23 8.12 24.43 -5.17
C GLY A 23 9.37 24.82 -4.39
N GLN A 24 10.55 24.86 -5.03
CA GLN A 24 11.65 25.68 -4.50
C GLN A 24 12.38 26.44 -5.62
N SER A 25 12.10 27.75 -5.64
CA SER A 25 12.80 28.78 -6.37
C SER A 25 14.21 29.01 -5.84
N THR A 26 15.20 29.10 -6.72
CA THR A 26 16.43 29.86 -6.47
C THR A 26 16.90 30.52 -7.76
N GLU A 27 16.55 31.80 -7.92
CA GLU A 27 17.40 32.74 -8.64
C GLU A 27 18.68 32.96 -7.83
N ALA A 28 19.85 32.88 -8.47
CA ALA A 28 20.96 33.83 -8.29
C ALA A 28 22.22 33.45 -9.10
N THR A 29 22.50 34.29 -10.09
CA THR A 29 23.82 34.81 -10.52
C THR A 29 24.84 33.90 -11.21
N THR A 30 25.09 34.27 -12.46
CA THR A 30 26.34 34.14 -13.23
C THR A 30 27.54 34.76 -12.50
N ASP A 31 28.66 34.05 -12.41
CA ASP A 31 29.95 34.54 -12.93
C ASP A 31 31.00 33.42 -13.10
N ALA A 32 31.90 33.63 -14.05
CA ALA A 32 32.86 32.68 -14.59
C ALA A 32 34.12 32.46 -13.73
N SER A 33 34.79 31.31 -13.88
CA SER A 33 36.26 31.21 -14.07
C SER A 33 36.81 29.78 -14.00
N THR A 34 37.32 29.33 -15.15
CA THR A 34 38.57 28.57 -15.44
C THR A 34 39.04 27.39 -14.56
N GLY A 35 39.00 26.20 -15.17
CA GLY A 35 40.19 25.40 -15.56
C GLY A 35 40.98 24.63 -14.49
N SER A 36 40.98 23.29 -14.57
CA SER A 36 42.17 22.47 -14.92
C SER A 36 41.91 20.98 -14.75
N SER A 37 42.44 20.23 -15.71
CA SER A 37 42.53 18.77 -15.90
C SER A 37 43.13 17.97 -14.75
N ALA A 38 42.74 16.69 -14.63
CA ALA A 38 43.62 15.54 -14.92
C ALA A 38 42.90 14.19 -14.71
N ASP A 39 43.17 13.27 -15.63
CA ASP A 39 42.85 11.84 -15.63
C ASP A 39 43.23 11.10 -14.33
N ASP A 40 42.49 10.06 -13.95
CA ASP A 40 42.84 8.65 -14.25
C ASP A 40 42.09 7.68 -13.29
N ALA A 41 42.06 6.41 -13.71
CA ALA A 41 41.71 5.19 -12.96
C ALA A 41 40.25 4.71 -13.03
N ALA A 42 40.02 3.95 -14.09
CA ALA A 42 39.05 2.86 -14.12
C ALA A 42 39.21 1.93 -12.89
N ALA A 43 38.11 1.77 -12.14
CA ALA A 43 37.89 0.63 -11.27
C ALA A 43 36.58 -0.03 -11.68
N THR A 44 36.71 -1.11 -12.43
CA THR A 44 35.65 -2.09 -12.69
C THR A 44 35.15 -2.64 -11.34
N SER A 45 33.97 -2.19 -10.92
CA SER A 45 33.13 -2.92 -9.98
C SER A 45 31.98 -3.52 -10.77
N SER A 46 32.05 -4.82 -10.97
CA SER A 46 30.95 -5.66 -11.40
C SER A 46 29.89 -5.65 -10.30
N SER A 47 28.95 -4.71 -10.39
CA SER A 47 27.58 -4.95 -9.96
C SER A 47 26.81 -5.32 -11.22
N ASP A 48 26.23 -6.51 -11.23
CA ASP A 48 25.28 -6.93 -12.25
C ASP A 48 24.01 -6.09 -12.02
N GLY A 49 24.06 -4.84 -12.47
CA GLY A 49 22.94 -3.91 -12.42
C GLY A 49 21.91 -4.38 -13.43
N ALA A 50 20.73 -4.74 -12.95
CA ALA A 50 19.56 -4.90 -13.81
C ALA A 50 19.48 -3.65 -14.70
N GLN A 51 19.72 -3.80 -16.00
CA GLN A 51 19.53 -2.71 -16.92
C GLN A 51 18.04 -2.39 -16.93
N THR A 52 17.66 -1.27 -16.31
CA THR A 52 16.31 -0.71 -16.43
C THR A 52 16.00 -0.57 -17.92
N GLN A 53 15.13 -1.42 -18.45
CA GLN A 53 14.68 -1.30 -19.83
C GLN A 53 13.90 -0.01 -19.93
N THR A 54 14.38 0.95 -20.71
CA THR A 54 13.66 2.21 -20.91
C THR A 54 12.46 1.95 -21.82
N ILE A 55 11.25 2.32 -21.40
CA ILE A 55 10.06 2.21 -22.24
C ILE A 55 10.08 3.36 -23.25
N SER A 56 10.10 3.04 -24.53
CA SER A 56 10.22 4.02 -25.61
C SER A 56 9.04 4.98 -25.67
N ALA A 57 7.83 4.49 -25.40
CA ALA A 57 6.61 5.29 -25.41
C ALA A 57 6.60 6.42 -24.36
N LEU A 58 7.40 6.30 -23.31
CA LEU A 58 7.50 7.30 -22.23
C LEU A 58 8.53 8.40 -22.54
N GLN A 59 9.16 8.37 -23.71
CA GLN A 59 10.14 9.39 -24.11
C GLN A 59 9.47 10.56 -24.84
N ASN A 60 9.86 11.79 -24.50
CA ASN A 60 9.42 13.03 -25.15
C ASN A 60 7.89 13.26 -25.09
N LEU A 61 7.24 12.82 -23.99
CA LEU A 61 5.80 12.95 -23.76
C LEU A 61 5.31 14.40 -23.90
N GLU A 62 6.14 15.37 -23.54
CA GLU A 62 5.85 16.80 -23.61
C GLU A 62 5.66 17.35 -25.02
N ASN A 63 6.06 16.60 -26.05
CA ASN A 63 5.94 16.99 -27.46
C ASN A 63 4.73 16.34 -28.16
N LEU A 64 3.94 15.53 -27.46
CA LEU A 64 2.79 14.86 -28.03
C LEU A 64 1.60 15.83 -28.14
N GLU A 65 0.94 15.84 -29.31
CA GLU A 65 -0.35 16.49 -29.46
C GLU A 65 -1.42 15.68 -28.72
N THR A 66 -2.25 16.37 -27.95
CA THR A 66 -3.32 15.79 -27.13
C THR A 66 -4.70 16.32 -27.54
N MET A 67 -5.75 15.59 -27.17
CA MET A 67 -7.13 16.07 -27.25
C MET A 67 -7.96 15.54 -26.08
N ALA A 68 -8.99 16.27 -25.68
CA ALA A 68 -9.92 15.86 -24.63
C ALA A 68 -10.95 14.85 -25.15
N LEU A 69 -11.52 14.04 -24.25
CA LEU A 69 -12.59 13.10 -24.58
C LEU A 69 -13.85 13.82 -25.09
N ALA A 70 -14.14 15.01 -24.57
CA ALA A 70 -15.28 15.83 -25.00
C ALA A 70 -15.18 16.33 -26.46
N GLU A 71 -13.99 16.29 -27.07
CA GLU A 71 -13.76 16.74 -28.45
C GLU A 71 -14.07 15.67 -29.51
N ILE A 72 -14.26 14.41 -29.10
CA ILE A 72 -14.54 13.31 -30.02
C ILE A 72 -16.05 13.00 -30.08
N ASN A 73 -16.47 12.37 -31.18
CA ASN A 73 -17.75 11.69 -31.24
C ASN A 73 -17.54 10.20 -30.90
N PRO A 74 -17.92 9.72 -29.71
CA PRO A 74 -17.51 8.40 -29.25
C PRO A 74 -18.07 7.24 -30.11
N GLU A 75 -19.24 7.42 -30.72
CA GLU A 75 -19.86 6.44 -31.65
C GLU A 75 -19.01 6.16 -32.91
N GLU A 76 -18.06 7.02 -33.25
CA GLU A 76 -17.12 6.75 -34.35
C GLU A 76 -16.11 5.68 -34.00
N PHE A 77 -15.84 5.49 -32.69
CA PHE A 77 -14.75 4.68 -32.16
C PHE A 77 -15.22 3.44 -31.38
N VAL A 78 -16.48 3.42 -30.94
CA VAL A 78 -17.10 2.25 -30.31
C VAL A 78 -18.50 2.00 -30.85
N THR A 79 -18.80 0.75 -31.15
CA THR A 79 -20.17 0.28 -31.35
C THR A 79 -20.61 -0.46 -30.09
N LEU A 80 -21.56 0.11 -29.36
CA LEU A 80 -22.06 -0.48 -28.12
C LEU A 80 -22.92 -1.71 -28.41
N GLY A 81 -22.67 -2.79 -27.68
CA GLY A 81 -23.53 -3.97 -27.64
C GLY A 81 -24.62 -3.87 -26.58
N GLU A 82 -24.96 -5.01 -25.97
CA GLU A 82 -25.86 -5.07 -24.82
C GLU A 82 -25.11 -4.63 -23.56
N TYR A 83 -25.52 -3.48 -22.98
CA TYR A 83 -24.96 -2.95 -21.74
C TYR A 83 -25.99 -2.79 -20.62
N LYS A 84 -27.28 -3.00 -20.91
CA LYS A 84 -28.36 -3.03 -19.90
C LYS A 84 -28.80 -4.47 -19.70
N GLY A 85 -29.06 -4.87 -18.45
CA GLY A 85 -29.52 -6.22 -18.13
C GLY A 85 -28.44 -7.30 -18.25
N VAL A 86 -27.16 -6.90 -18.33
CA VAL A 86 -26.04 -7.87 -18.36
C VAL A 86 -26.12 -8.76 -17.13
N THR A 87 -26.01 -10.07 -17.33
CA THR A 87 -26.09 -11.03 -16.22
C THR A 87 -24.71 -11.30 -15.66
N VAL A 88 -24.56 -11.15 -14.34
CA VAL A 88 -23.34 -11.40 -13.59
C VAL A 88 -23.63 -12.39 -12.48
N GLU A 89 -22.77 -13.38 -12.31
CA GLU A 89 -22.84 -14.36 -11.22
C GLU A 89 -21.92 -13.90 -10.08
N LEU A 90 -22.50 -13.48 -8.95
CA LEU A 90 -21.73 -13.04 -7.79
C LEU A 90 -22.43 -13.45 -6.49
N ALA A 91 -21.67 -14.03 -5.57
CA ALA A 91 -22.20 -14.43 -4.27
C ALA A 91 -22.39 -13.20 -3.38
N ALA A 92 -23.55 -13.10 -2.72
CA ALA A 92 -23.82 -12.02 -1.79
C ALA A 92 -22.77 -11.99 -0.65
N PRO A 93 -22.41 -10.80 -0.15
CA PRO A 93 -21.47 -10.69 0.96
C PRO A 93 -22.08 -11.33 2.21
N ASN A 94 -21.34 -12.25 2.82
CA ASN A 94 -21.77 -12.96 4.01
C ASN A 94 -20.62 -13.05 5.02
N VAL A 95 -20.90 -12.64 6.25
CA VAL A 95 -19.98 -12.74 7.38
C VAL A 95 -20.64 -13.58 8.46
N THR A 96 -20.09 -14.76 8.68
CA THR A 96 -20.59 -15.70 9.69
C THR A 96 -20.06 -15.35 11.08
N ASP A 97 -20.79 -15.73 12.12
CA ASP A 97 -20.34 -15.50 13.50
C ASP A 97 -19.05 -16.28 13.82
N GLU A 98 -18.80 -17.41 13.14
CA GLU A 98 -17.56 -18.19 13.28
C GLU A 98 -16.35 -17.41 12.78
N GLN A 99 -16.45 -16.76 11.62
CA GLN A 99 -15.39 -15.88 11.08
C GLN A 99 -15.11 -14.69 12.01
N VAL A 100 -16.16 -14.13 12.63
CA VAL A 100 -16.00 -13.05 13.60
C VAL A 100 -15.26 -13.55 14.85
N ASP A 101 -15.63 -14.73 15.36
CA ASP A 101 -14.97 -15.33 16.52
C ASP A 101 -13.50 -15.69 16.22
N GLU A 102 -13.19 -16.15 15.00
CA GLU A 102 -11.81 -16.37 14.55
C GLU A 102 -11.01 -15.07 14.46
N GLN A 103 -11.62 -14.00 13.94
CA GLN A 103 -10.97 -12.69 13.87
C GLN A 103 -10.66 -12.13 15.26
N ILE A 104 -11.60 -12.25 16.22
CA ILE A 104 -11.38 -11.82 17.61
C ILE A 104 -10.26 -12.66 18.26
N LYS A 105 -10.21 -13.98 18.02
CA LYS A 105 -9.11 -14.83 18.49
C LYS A 105 -7.76 -14.39 17.92
N SER A 106 -7.72 -14.02 16.64
CA SER A 106 -6.51 -13.48 16.01
C SER A 106 -6.09 -12.15 16.67
N ILE A 107 -7.03 -11.24 16.90
CA ILE A 107 -6.77 -9.97 17.60
C ILE A 107 -6.21 -10.22 19.00
N PHE A 108 -6.81 -11.15 19.75
CA PHE A 108 -6.36 -11.55 21.09
C PHE A 108 -4.98 -12.17 21.10
N THR A 109 -4.71 -13.09 20.18
CA THR A 109 -3.39 -13.74 20.07
C THR A 109 -2.29 -12.73 19.77
N ASN A 110 -2.57 -11.71 18.97
CA ASN A 110 -1.61 -10.66 18.64
C ASN A 110 -1.52 -9.56 19.71
N ASN A 111 -2.53 -9.43 20.58
CA ASN A 111 -2.59 -8.40 21.62
C ASN A 111 -3.07 -8.98 22.96
N PRO A 112 -2.37 -9.98 23.52
CA PRO A 112 -2.82 -10.61 24.75
C PRO A 112 -2.69 -9.61 25.92
N PRO A 113 -3.66 -9.61 26.85
CA PRO A 113 -3.54 -8.79 28.05
C PRO A 113 -2.37 -9.31 28.89
N MET A 114 -1.46 -8.41 29.26
CA MET A 114 -0.30 -8.75 30.09
C MET A 114 -0.60 -8.44 31.55
N THR A 115 -0.46 -9.44 32.42
CA THR A 115 -0.64 -9.28 33.87
C THR A 115 0.71 -9.32 34.57
N GLU A 116 0.99 -8.34 35.44
CA GLU A 116 2.22 -8.32 36.23
C GLU A 116 2.22 -9.44 37.28
N VAL A 117 3.35 -10.15 37.36
CA VAL A 117 3.59 -11.25 38.29
C VAL A 117 4.63 -10.82 39.32
N THR A 118 4.27 -10.86 40.60
CA THR A 118 5.15 -10.38 41.70
C THR A 118 5.41 -11.43 42.78
N ASP A 119 4.75 -12.58 42.72
CA ASP A 119 4.73 -13.60 43.76
C ASP A 119 5.51 -14.88 43.41
N ARG A 120 6.16 -14.92 42.24
CA ARG A 120 7.00 -16.04 41.79
C ARG A 120 8.18 -15.60 40.92
N ALA A 121 9.14 -16.50 40.79
CA ALA A 121 10.28 -16.36 39.89
C ALA A 121 9.89 -16.53 38.41
N VAL A 122 10.80 -16.11 37.52
CA VAL A 122 10.72 -16.22 36.06
C VAL A 122 10.54 -17.68 35.62
N GLN A 123 9.62 -17.90 34.69
CA GLN A 123 9.31 -19.19 34.07
C GLN A 123 9.31 -19.07 32.54
N ASP A 124 9.33 -20.22 31.86
CA ASP A 124 9.13 -20.29 30.42
C ASP A 124 7.76 -19.72 30.02
N GLY A 125 7.71 -18.90 28.97
CA GLY A 125 6.52 -18.18 28.52
C GLY A 125 6.27 -16.82 29.18
N ASP A 126 7.01 -16.45 30.23
CA ASP A 126 6.91 -15.11 30.81
C ASP A 126 7.51 -14.05 29.87
N THR A 127 6.92 -12.86 29.86
CA THR A 127 7.56 -11.64 29.34
C THR A 127 8.26 -10.92 30.49
N VAL A 128 9.58 -10.84 30.46
CA VAL A 128 10.37 -10.13 31.46
C VAL A 128 10.85 -8.79 30.91
N ASN A 129 10.77 -7.75 31.72
CA ASN A 129 11.44 -6.49 31.42
C ASN A 129 12.84 -6.54 32.04
N ILE A 130 13.88 -6.29 31.26
CA ILE A 130 15.27 -6.45 31.69
C ILE A 130 16.15 -5.26 31.31
N ASP A 131 17.14 -5.02 32.15
CA ASP A 131 18.32 -4.22 31.83
C ASP A 131 19.51 -5.18 31.69
N TYR A 132 20.32 -5.04 30.64
CA TYR A 132 21.50 -5.88 30.51
C TYR A 132 22.71 -5.13 29.95
N VAL A 133 23.90 -5.59 30.37
CA VAL A 133 25.19 -5.12 29.86
C VAL A 133 26.05 -6.32 29.48
N GLY A 134 26.38 -6.42 28.19
CA GLY A 134 27.26 -7.43 27.62
C GLY A 134 28.71 -6.99 27.61
N LYS A 135 29.61 -7.86 28.09
CA LYS A 135 31.06 -7.64 28.14
C LYS A 135 31.82 -8.85 27.61
N TYR A 136 32.99 -8.63 27.01
CA TYR A 136 33.89 -9.73 26.66
C TYR A 136 34.43 -10.40 27.94
N ALA A 137 34.43 -11.73 27.98
CA ALA A 137 34.82 -12.47 29.18
C ALA A 137 36.33 -12.36 29.50
N ASP A 138 37.15 -12.08 28.50
CA ASP A 138 38.61 -11.96 28.62
C ASP A 138 39.07 -10.55 29.00
N SER A 139 38.50 -9.50 28.39
CA SER A 139 38.87 -8.11 28.65
C SER A 139 38.00 -7.42 29.70
N GLY A 140 36.77 -7.87 29.90
CA GLY A 140 35.76 -7.19 30.72
C GLY A 140 35.22 -5.90 30.09
N GLU A 141 35.62 -5.57 28.86
CA GLU A 141 35.14 -4.39 28.13
C GLU A 141 33.74 -4.66 27.55
N ALA A 142 32.86 -3.66 27.62
CA ALA A 142 31.54 -3.73 27.01
C ALA A 142 31.67 -3.68 25.48
N PHE A 143 30.84 -4.45 24.77
CA PHE A 143 30.78 -4.42 23.32
C PHE A 143 29.56 -3.64 22.82
N ASP A 144 29.71 -3.09 21.62
CA ASP A 144 28.66 -2.28 20.99
C ASP A 144 27.44 -3.15 20.64
N GLY A 145 26.24 -2.60 20.83
CA GLY A 145 24.98 -3.34 20.70
C GLY A 145 24.73 -4.40 21.80
N GLY A 146 25.60 -4.51 22.81
CA GLY A 146 25.48 -5.48 23.90
C GLY A 146 24.74 -4.96 25.14
N THR A 147 24.20 -3.75 25.13
CA THR A 147 23.58 -3.11 26.30
C THR A 147 22.20 -2.56 25.97
N ALA A 148 21.23 -2.79 26.83
CA ALA A 148 19.90 -2.19 26.75
C ALA A 148 19.32 -1.96 28.16
N GLU A 149 18.45 -0.96 28.27
CA GLU A 149 17.63 -0.69 29.46
C GLU A 149 16.15 -0.80 29.08
N GLY A 150 15.35 -1.44 29.93
CA GLY A 150 13.91 -1.59 29.75
C GLY A 150 13.48 -2.49 28.60
N ALA A 151 14.32 -3.45 28.18
CA ALA A 151 13.99 -4.36 27.09
C ALA A 151 12.99 -5.43 27.54
N ASP A 152 11.90 -5.63 26.78
CA ASP A 152 10.97 -6.74 27.02
C ASP A 152 11.43 -8.00 26.26
N LEU A 153 11.49 -9.12 26.98
CA LEU A 153 11.92 -10.42 26.46
C LEU A 153 10.93 -11.51 26.86
N VAL A 154 10.39 -12.23 25.87
CA VAL A 154 9.61 -13.45 26.11
C VAL A 154 10.57 -14.63 26.31
N ILE A 155 10.53 -15.24 27.50
CA ILE A 155 11.34 -16.41 27.83
C ILE A 155 10.84 -17.63 27.04
N GLY A 156 11.75 -18.28 26.31
CA GLY A 156 11.45 -19.39 25.40
C GLY A 156 11.25 -18.97 23.94
N SER A 157 11.34 -17.67 23.62
CA SER A 157 11.21 -17.16 22.25
C SER A 157 12.40 -17.48 21.35
N ASN A 158 13.57 -17.76 21.94
CA ASN A 158 14.84 -17.90 21.23
C ASN A 158 15.21 -16.65 20.40
N SER A 159 14.80 -15.48 20.88
CA SER A 159 15.14 -14.20 20.25
C SER A 159 16.54 -13.72 20.67
N TYR A 160 17.07 -14.25 21.77
CA TYR A 160 18.43 -14.01 22.25
C TYR A 160 19.33 -15.23 22.00
N ILE A 161 20.64 -15.05 22.20
CA ILE A 161 21.62 -16.14 22.04
C ILE A 161 21.33 -17.31 22.99
N GLU A 162 21.71 -18.52 22.56
CA GLU A 162 21.51 -19.73 23.36
C GLU A 162 22.07 -19.58 24.79
N GLY A 163 21.30 -20.01 25.78
CA GLY A 163 21.65 -19.91 27.19
C GLY A 163 21.22 -18.59 27.86
N PHE A 164 20.92 -17.53 27.10
CA PHE A 164 20.49 -16.25 27.66
C PHE A 164 19.15 -16.39 28.39
N GLU A 165 18.10 -16.81 27.68
CA GLU A 165 16.74 -16.93 28.23
C GLU A 165 16.66 -17.99 29.35
N SER A 166 17.26 -19.17 29.13
CA SER A 166 17.27 -20.24 30.13
C SER A 166 18.04 -19.87 31.41
N GLY A 167 19.00 -18.95 31.31
CA GLY A 167 19.77 -18.45 32.45
C GLY A 167 18.96 -17.52 33.37
N LEU A 168 17.86 -16.96 32.88
CA LEU A 168 16.96 -16.10 33.66
C LEU A 168 15.87 -16.89 34.38
N VAL A 169 15.56 -18.11 33.95
CA VAL A 169 14.54 -18.96 34.58
C VAL A 169 14.91 -19.22 36.05
N GLY A 170 13.96 -18.95 36.95
CA GLY A 170 14.14 -19.10 38.39
C GLY A 170 14.70 -17.86 39.11
N THR A 171 15.02 -16.78 38.40
CA THR A 171 15.35 -15.47 39.00
C THR A 171 14.09 -14.69 39.40
N ASN A 172 14.18 -13.78 40.36
CA ASN A 172 13.06 -12.96 40.83
C ASN A 172 13.18 -11.52 40.33
N VAL A 173 12.07 -10.78 40.40
CA VAL A 173 12.08 -9.33 40.18
C VAL A 173 13.07 -8.67 41.14
N GLY A 174 13.93 -7.82 40.60
CA GLY A 174 15.00 -7.11 41.30
C GLY A 174 16.32 -7.88 41.39
N ASP A 175 16.36 -9.15 40.97
CA ASP A 175 17.61 -9.92 40.95
C ASP A 175 18.50 -9.45 39.79
N THR A 176 19.81 -9.43 40.04
CA THR A 176 20.86 -9.25 39.02
C THR A 176 21.67 -10.54 38.89
N VAL A 177 21.82 -11.05 37.67
CA VAL A 177 22.51 -12.30 37.35
C VAL A 177 23.57 -12.10 36.28
N ASP A 178 24.72 -12.76 36.44
CA ASP A 178 25.78 -12.81 35.42
C ASP A 178 25.65 -14.11 34.61
N LEU A 179 25.34 -13.97 33.32
CA LEU A 179 25.24 -15.07 32.36
C LEU A 179 26.54 -15.20 31.58
N ASN A 180 27.22 -16.33 31.73
CA ASN A 180 28.45 -16.63 30.97
C ASN A 180 28.05 -17.40 29.71
N LEU A 181 28.12 -16.75 28.56
CA LEU A 181 27.59 -17.24 27.28
C LEU A 181 28.67 -17.22 26.19
N THR A 182 28.40 -17.92 25.10
CA THR A 182 29.25 -17.91 23.90
C THR A 182 28.38 -17.56 22.70
N PHE A 183 28.80 -16.57 21.92
CA PHE A 183 28.12 -16.26 20.66
C PHE A 183 28.30 -17.41 19.67
N PRO A 184 27.28 -17.73 18.85
CA PRO A 184 27.41 -18.74 17.80
C PRO A 184 28.58 -18.44 16.84
N GLU A 185 29.20 -19.48 16.30
CA GLU A 185 30.29 -19.36 15.32
C GLU A 185 29.83 -18.66 14.01
N ASN A 186 28.54 -18.74 13.69
CA ASN A 186 27.92 -18.15 12.52
C ASN A 186 27.16 -16.84 12.83
N TYR A 187 27.50 -16.15 13.91
CA TYR A 187 26.84 -14.90 14.29
C TYR A 187 27.12 -13.78 13.27
N GLY A 188 26.11 -12.96 12.96
CA GLY A 188 26.18 -11.95 11.90
C GLY A 188 27.21 -10.84 12.14
N ALA A 189 27.52 -10.54 13.41
CA ALA A 189 28.62 -9.66 13.78
C ALA A 189 29.91 -10.48 13.90
N THR A 190 30.81 -10.35 12.91
CA THR A 190 32.06 -11.11 12.81
C THR A 190 32.97 -10.96 14.03
N ASP A 191 32.90 -9.81 14.70
CA ASP A 191 33.73 -9.52 15.87
C ASP A 191 33.24 -10.23 17.14
N LEU A 192 31.96 -10.64 17.17
CA LEU A 192 31.33 -11.35 18.27
C LEU A 192 31.27 -12.87 18.04
N ALA A 193 31.31 -13.33 16.79
CA ALA A 193 31.23 -14.75 16.45
C ALA A 193 32.23 -15.62 17.24
N GLY A 194 31.73 -16.67 17.90
CA GLY A 194 32.54 -17.60 18.73
C GLY A 194 33.14 -17.01 20.00
N LYS A 195 32.83 -15.75 20.35
CA LYS A 195 33.41 -15.10 21.55
C LYS A 195 32.66 -15.49 22.81
N ASN A 196 33.44 -15.71 23.88
CA ASN A 196 32.91 -15.86 25.23
C ASN A 196 32.63 -14.48 25.83
N VAL A 197 31.44 -14.32 26.39
CA VAL A 197 30.93 -13.06 26.92
C VAL A 197 30.23 -13.28 28.25
N VAL A 198 30.12 -12.20 29.02
CA VAL A 198 29.33 -12.14 30.25
C VAL A 198 28.26 -11.07 30.07
N PHE A 199 27.01 -11.47 30.25
CA PHE A 199 25.88 -10.54 30.35
C PHE A 199 25.48 -10.39 31.80
N THR A 200 25.58 -9.18 32.34
CA THR A 200 24.97 -8.83 33.62
C THR A 200 23.54 -8.38 33.33
N VAL A 201 22.54 -9.14 33.76
CA VAL A 201 21.11 -8.91 33.49
C VAL A 201 20.38 -8.63 34.80
N THR A 202 19.55 -7.59 34.84
CA THR A 202 18.66 -7.27 35.96
C THR A 202 17.21 -7.45 35.52
N ILE A 203 16.41 -8.14 36.34
CA ILE A 203 14.97 -8.32 36.08
C ILE A 203 14.18 -7.17 36.71
N ASN A 204 13.56 -6.33 35.88
CA ASN A 204 12.77 -5.19 36.34
C ASN A 204 11.32 -5.58 36.66
N SER A 205 10.70 -6.41 35.82
CA SER A 205 9.34 -6.93 36.04
C SER A 205 9.12 -8.25 35.31
N ILE A 206 8.13 -9.02 35.76
CA ILE A 206 7.64 -10.23 35.11
C ILE A 206 6.19 -9.97 34.73
N LYS A 207 5.82 -10.26 33.50
CA LYS A 207 4.44 -10.24 33.01
C LYS A 207 4.12 -11.58 32.37
N VAL A 208 2.87 -12.01 32.50
CA VAL A 208 2.35 -13.20 31.82
C VAL A 208 1.18 -12.79 30.93
N ALA A 209 1.14 -13.34 29.71
CA ALA A 209 -0.02 -13.22 28.86
C ALA A 209 -1.19 -13.97 29.51
N SER A 210 -2.34 -13.30 29.64
CA SER A 210 -3.58 -13.95 30.02
C SER A 210 -4.15 -14.72 28.83
N ASP A 211 -4.73 -15.88 29.10
CA ASP A 211 -5.45 -16.70 28.13
C ASP A 211 -6.96 -16.36 28.08
N GLU A 212 -7.41 -15.45 28.94
CA GLU A 212 -8.82 -15.08 29.06
C GLU A 212 -9.11 -13.75 28.33
N MET A 213 -10.09 -13.79 27.43
CA MET A 213 -10.71 -12.60 26.87
C MET A 213 -11.66 -12.00 27.92
N THR A 214 -11.45 -10.73 28.27
CA THR A 214 -12.28 -9.99 29.24
C THR A 214 -12.76 -8.67 28.65
N ASP A 215 -13.78 -8.05 29.27
CA ASP A 215 -14.24 -6.71 28.89
C ASP A 215 -13.13 -5.66 29.07
N GLU A 216 -12.28 -5.82 30.09
CA GLU A 216 -11.13 -4.94 30.34
C GLU A 216 -10.09 -5.02 29.22
N TRP A 217 -9.86 -6.22 28.68
CA TRP A 217 -9.02 -6.41 27.50
C TRP A 217 -9.63 -5.74 26.26
N ALA A 218 -10.92 -5.96 26.02
CA ALA A 218 -11.64 -5.35 24.90
C ALA A 218 -11.59 -3.81 24.95
N ALA A 219 -11.82 -3.24 26.13
CA ALA A 219 -11.69 -1.80 26.37
C ALA A 219 -10.24 -1.31 26.18
N GLY A 220 -9.26 -2.13 26.55
CA GLY A 220 -7.83 -1.84 26.40
C GLY A 220 -7.35 -1.74 24.95
N LEU A 221 -8.10 -2.30 23.98
CA LEU A 221 -7.80 -2.15 22.54
C LEU A 221 -7.99 -0.71 22.04
N GLY A 222 -8.73 0.13 22.78
CA GLY A 222 -8.91 1.54 22.46
C GLY A 222 -9.79 1.81 21.24
N ALA A 223 -10.56 0.82 20.78
CA ALA A 223 -11.53 1.01 19.70
C ALA A 223 -12.70 1.91 20.15
N GLU A 224 -13.12 2.84 19.28
CA GLU A 224 -14.16 3.79 19.61
C GLU A 224 -15.49 3.07 19.92
N GLY A 225 -16.08 3.39 21.08
CA GLY A 225 -17.35 2.79 21.51
C GLY A 225 -17.26 1.34 21.99
N VAL A 226 -16.05 0.78 22.17
CA VAL A 226 -15.85 -0.60 22.65
C VAL A 226 -15.39 -0.59 24.11
N THR A 227 -16.23 -1.12 24.99
CA THR A 227 -15.92 -1.30 26.42
C THR A 227 -16.16 -2.73 26.92
N THR A 228 -16.81 -3.57 26.11
CA THR A 228 -17.16 -4.95 26.42
C THR A 228 -16.82 -5.89 25.26
N LEU A 229 -16.76 -7.19 25.52
CA LEU A 229 -16.58 -8.21 24.49
C LEU A 229 -17.74 -8.25 23.48
N GLU A 230 -18.96 -7.96 23.92
CA GLU A 230 -20.13 -7.89 23.04
C GLU A 230 -20.01 -6.72 22.06
N GLU A 231 -19.60 -5.54 22.56
CA GLU A 231 -19.33 -4.37 21.72
C GLU A 231 -18.16 -4.61 20.77
N LEU A 232 -17.10 -5.28 21.23
CA LEU A 232 -15.99 -5.68 20.36
C LEU A 232 -16.46 -6.61 19.24
N LYS A 233 -17.31 -7.60 19.57
CA LYS A 233 -17.86 -8.52 18.57
C LYS A 233 -18.72 -7.79 17.54
N ALA A 234 -19.55 -6.84 17.98
CA ALA A 234 -20.34 -6.01 17.08
C ALA A 234 -19.44 -5.11 16.20
N TYR A 235 -18.41 -4.50 16.78
CA TYR A 235 -17.44 -3.65 16.08
C TYR A 235 -16.70 -4.44 14.98
N VAL A 236 -16.11 -5.58 15.33
CA VAL A 236 -15.40 -6.45 14.38
C VAL A 236 -16.35 -6.95 13.30
N LYS A 237 -17.56 -7.39 13.66
CA LYS A 237 -18.57 -7.83 12.69
C LYS A 237 -18.95 -6.72 11.70
N ASN A 238 -19.17 -5.50 12.17
CA ASN A 238 -19.49 -4.37 11.30
C ASN A 238 -18.33 -3.99 10.37
N GLY A 239 -17.09 -4.05 10.87
CA GLY A 239 -15.89 -3.87 10.03
C GLY A 239 -15.83 -4.92 8.92
N MET A 240 -15.95 -6.20 9.28
CA MET A 240 -15.93 -7.30 8.31
C MET A 240 -17.09 -7.23 7.31
N ILE A 241 -18.29 -6.80 7.72
CA ILE A 241 -19.43 -6.60 6.81
C ILE A 241 -19.13 -5.46 5.84
N THR A 242 -18.58 -4.35 6.32
CA THR A 242 -18.17 -3.23 5.47
C THR A 242 -17.13 -3.68 4.45
N ASP A 243 -16.08 -4.38 4.89
CA ASP A 243 -15.03 -4.90 4.00
C ASP A 243 -15.59 -5.89 2.96
N ALA A 244 -16.47 -6.80 3.39
CA ALA A 244 -17.12 -7.76 2.51
C ALA A 244 -18.03 -7.06 1.49
N GLN A 245 -18.76 -6.03 1.90
CA GLN A 245 -19.62 -5.23 1.03
C GLN A 245 -18.79 -4.45 0.01
N SER A 246 -17.76 -3.73 0.45
CA SER A 246 -16.86 -2.99 -0.46
C SER A 246 -16.18 -3.91 -1.47
N LYS A 247 -15.79 -5.12 -1.03
CA LYS A 247 -15.26 -6.13 -1.94
C LYS A 247 -16.30 -6.63 -2.94
N TYR A 248 -17.52 -6.90 -2.49
CA TYR A 248 -18.62 -7.31 -3.34
C TYR A 248 -18.94 -6.24 -4.39
N ASP A 249 -19.05 -4.98 -3.99
CA ASP A 249 -19.33 -3.86 -4.90
C ASP A 249 -18.23 -3.73 -5.96
N SER A 250 -16.95 -3.83 -5.55
CA SER A 250 -15.80 -3.81 -6.48
C SER A 250 -15.82 -5.00 -7.46
N ASP A 251 -16.10 -6.21 -6.97
CA ASP A 251 -16.16 -7.41 -7.81
C ASP A 251 -17.37 -7.33 -8.78
N LEU A 252 -18.49 -6.73 -8.34
CA LEU A 252 -19.68 -6.50 -9.15
C LEU A 252 -19.40 -5.50 -10.28
N GLU A 253 -18.81 -4.35 -9.96
CA GLU A 253 -18.40 -3.35 -10.95
C GLU A 253 -17.45 -3.95 -11.99
N GLU A 254 -16.41 -4.69 -11.56
CA GLU A 254 -15.48 -5.36 -12.46
C GLU A 254 -16.21 -6.33 -13.40
N ALA A 255 -17.09 -7.17 -12.85
CA ALA A 255 -17.80 -8.18 -13.64
C ALA A 255 -18.81 -7.56 -14.63
N VAL A 256 -19.54 -6.53 -14.21
CA VAL A 256 -20.46 -5.78 -15.10
C VAL A 256 -19.67 -5.09 -16.20
N LEU A 257 -18.60 -4.36 -15.85
CA LEU A 257 -17.74 -3.68 -16.81
C LEU A 257 -17.14 -4.66 -17.83
N ALA A 258 -16.65 -5.81 -17.37
CA ALA A 258 -16.11 -6.84 -18.25
C ALA A 258 -17.18 -7.32 -19.26
N LYS A 259 -18.40 -7.61 -18.81
CA LYS A 259 -19.51 -8.04 -19.69
C LYS A 259 -19.90 -6.97 -20.71
N VAL A 260 -19.98 -5.71 -20.28
CA VAL A 260 -20.30 -4.58 -21.15
C VAL A 260 -19.20 -4.37 -22.19
N THR A 261 -17.95 -4.46 -21.77
CA THR A 261 -16.77 -4.32 -22.65
C THR A 261 -16.71 -5.44 -23.68
N GLU A 262 -16.95 -6.70 -23.28
CA GLU A 262 -17.03 -7.86 -24.17
C GLU A 262 -18.12 -7.71 -25.25
N ALA A 263 -19.21 -7.00 -24.94
CA ALA A 263 -20.29 -6.75 -25.88
C ALA A 263 -19.99 -5.61 -26.87
N CYS A 264 -18.95 -4.81 -26.63
CA CYS A 264 -18.61 -3.66 -27.47
C CYS A 264 -17.65 -4.06 -28.61
N GLU A 265 -17.83 -3.43 -29.77
CA GLU A 265 -16.86 -3.48 -30.87
C GLU A 265 -16.07 -2.17 -30.91
N PHE A 266 -14.80 -2.24 -30.53
CA PHE A 266 -13.89 -1.10 -30.54
C PHE A 266 -13.17 -0.97 -31.88
N LYS A 267 -13.03 0.28 -32.33
CA LYS A 267 -12.19 0.66 -33.48
C LYS A 267 -10.88 1.25 -32.98
N GLU A 268 -10.02 1.62 -33.92
CA GLU A 268 -8.75 2.30 -33.63
C GLU A 268 -9.01 3.62 -32.89
N VAL A 269 -8.37 3.80 -31.73
CA VAL A 269 -8.53 4.99 -30.90
C VAL A 269 -7.86 6.21 -31.54
N PRO A 270 -8.37 7.43 -31.34
CA PRO A 270 -7.69 8.64 -31.80
C PRO A 270 -6.30 8.76 -31.16
N GLN A 271 -5.26 8.93 -31.99
CA GLN A 271 -3.88 9.00 -31.48
C GLN A 271 -3.68 10.13 -30.46
N ASN A 272 -4.29 11.30 -30.69
CA ASN A 272 -4.17 12.44 -29.77
C ASN A 272 -4.88 12.17 -28.43
N LEU A 273 -5.94 11.36 -28.41
CA LEU A 273 -6.62 10.97 -27.18
C LEU A 273 -5.79 9.92 -26.42
N TYR A 274 -5.25 8.93 -27.14
CA TYR A 274 -4.30 7.95 -26.60
C TYR A 274 -3.09 8.66 -25.97
N ASN A 275 -2.52 9.66 -26.65
CA ASN A 275 -1.37 10.41 -26.13
C ASN A 275 -1.68 11.08 -24.79
N ARG A 276 -2.89 11.63 -24.62
CA ARG A 276 -3.31 12.26 -23.36
C ARG A 276 -3.38 11.22 -22.23
N TYR A 277 -4.01 10.07 -22.48
CA TYR A 277 -4.07 9.00 -21.48
C TYR A 277 -2.70 8.36 -21.21
N LEU A 278 -1.79 8.33 -22.20
CA LEU A 278 -0.41 7.89 -21.99
C LEU A 278 0.33 8.82 -21.01
N ILE A 279 0.17 10.14 -21.17
CA ILE A 279 0.76 11.13 -20.25
C ILE A 279 0.21 10.94 -18.84
N GLN A 280 -1.10 10.85 -18.68
CA GLN A 280 -1.75 10.62 -17.39
C GLN A 280 -1.32 9.28 -16.75
N GLN A 281 -1.19 8.24 -17.56
CA GLN A 281 -0.72 6.94 -17.11
C GLN A 281 0.74 7.01 -16.65
N ASN A 282 1.59 7.78 -17.32
CA ASN A 282 2.97 8.00 -16.89
C ASN A 282 3.03 8.72 -15.54
N GLU A 283 2.25 9.78 -15.35
CA GLU A 283 2.17 10.51 -14.06
C GLU A 283 1.76 9.57 -12.92
N SER A 284 0.78 8.69 -13.17
CA SER A 284 0.37 7.66 -12.22
C SER A 284 1.52 6.67 -11.93
N LEU A 285 2.22 6.20 -12.96
CA LEU A 285 3.35 5.27 -12.79
C LEU A 285 4.53 5.92 -12.03
N GLU A 286 4.81 7.21 -12.24
CA GLU A 286 5.81 7.97 -11.51
C GLU A 286 5.45 8.15 -10.03
N TYR A 287 4.15 8.32 -9.73
CA TYR A 287 3.66 8.32 -8.35
C TYR A 287 3.95 6.99 -7.66
N TYR A 288 3.54 5.87 -8.27
CA TYR A 288 3.80 4.55 -7.71
C TYR A 288 5.30 4.28 -7.58
N ALA A 289 6.10 4.69 -8.57
CA ALA A 289 7.56 4.60 -8.51
C ALA A 289 8.11 5.32 -7.28
N SER A 290 7.63 6.55 -7.02
CA SER A 290 8.04 7.34 -5.85
C SER A 290 7.64 6.67 -4.53
N MET A 291 6.40 6.18 -4.44
CA MET A 291 5.87 5.49 -3.26
C MET A 291 6.66 4.20 -2.95
N TYR A 292 6.83 3.34 -3.94
CA TYR A 292 7.60 2.10 -3.77
C TYR A 292 9.08 2.39 -3.51
N SER A 293 9.62 3.47 -4.07
CA SER A 293 11.01 3.86 -3.79
C SER A 293 11.24 4.16 -2.31
N MET A 294 10.30 4.87 -1.69
CA MET A 294 10.34 5.17 -0.26
C MET A 294 10.26 3.89 0.58
N TYR A 295 9.35 2.97 0.23
CA TYR A 295 9.16 1.73 0.95
C TYR A 295 10.36 0.77 0.83
N MET A 296 10.94 0.66 -0.37
CA MET A 296 12.03 -0.27 -0.65
C MET A 296 13.42 0.31 -0.36
N GLY A 297 13.53 1.61 -0.10
CA GLY A 297 14.82 2.29 0.08
C GLY A 297 15.70 2.30 -1.19
N GLN A 298 15.09 2.11 -2.36
CA GLN A 298 15.76 2.08 -3.66
C GLN A 298 14.99 2.97 -4.63
N GLN A 299 15.68 3.76 -5.46
CA GLN A 299 15.01 4.55 -6.49
C GLN A 299 14.45 3.64 -7.60
N LEU A 300 13.15 3.78 -7.85
CA LEU A 300 12.40 3.11 -8.92
C LEU A 300 11.92 4.15 -9.93
N THR A 301 11.67 3.69 -11.15
CA THR A 301 11.14 4.46 -12.28
C THR A 301 9.78 3.92 -12.71
N ALA A 302 9.05 4.68 -13.54
CA ALA A 302 7.81 4.22 -14.15
C ALA A 302 7.97 2.88 -14.90
N SER A 303 9.13 2.66 -15.54
CA SER A 303 9.43 1.39 -16.21
C SER A 303 9.59 0.22 -15.25
N ASP A 304 10.21 0.45 -14.09
CA ASP A 304 10.33 -0.57 -13.06
C ASP A 304 8.94 -0.98 -12.55
N ILE A 305 8.03 -0.01 -12.40
CA ILE A 305 6.63 -0.28 -12.04
C ILE A 305 5.92 -1.13 -13.10
N VAL A 306 6.04 -0.77 -14.38
CA VAL A 306 5.47 -1.59 -15.47
C VAL A 306 6.05 -3.00 -15.46
N THR A 307 7.35 -3.14 -15.22
CA THR A 307 8.03 -4.45 -15.14
C THR A 307 7.55 -5.27 -13.94
N MET A 308 7.26 -4.63 -12.80
CA MET A 308 6.64 -5.28 -11.65
C MET A 308 5.20 -5.73 -11.95
N MET A 309 4.42 -4.91 -12.65
CA MET A 309 3.06 -5.26 -13.08
C MET A 309 3.06 -6.48 -14.01
N ILE A 310 3.94 -6.50 -15.02
CA ILE A 310 4.11 -7.65 -15.93
C ILE A 310 4.41 -8.93 -15.15
N GLN A 311 5.34 -8.87 -14.20
CA GLN A 311 5.71 -10.03 -13.37
C GLN A 311 4.55 -10.50 -12.49
N GLN A 312 3.81 -9.57 -11.89
CA GLN A 312 2.66 -9.88 -11.04
C GLN A 312 1.54 -10.55 -11.85
N GLU A 313 1.29 -10.09 -13.07
CA GLU A 313 0.29 -10.68 -13.97
C GLU A 313 0.77 -11.95 -14.67
N GLY A 314 2.08 -12.23 -14.64
CA GLY A 314 2.69 -13.31 -15.40
C GLY A 314 2.63 -13.12 -16.91
N SER A 315 2.53 -11.87 -17.38
CA SER A 315 2.55 -11.55 -18.81
C SER A 315 3.93 -11.80 -19.41
N THR A 316 3.95 -12.19 -20.69
CA THR A 316 5.18 -12.36 -21.49
C THR A 316 5.46 -11.17 -22.41
N ASP A 317 4.61 -10.14 -22.36
CA ASP A 317 4.73 -8.96 -23.22
C ASP A 317 5.99 -8.15 -22.88
N THR A 318 6.47 -7.40 -23.88
CA THR A 318 7.50 -6.40 -23.63
C THR A 318 6.92 -5.24 -22.81
N PRO A 319 7.73 -4.50 -22.04
CA PRO A 319 7.26 -3.31 -21.32
C PRO A 319 6.54 -2.28 -22.21
N ASP A 320 7.03 -2.06 -23.44
CA ASP A 320 6.38 -1.17 -24.42
C ASP A 320 5.02 -1.71 -24.88
N ASP A 321 4.94 -2.99 -25.24
CA ASP A 321 3.68 -3.59 -25.72
C ASP A 321 2.63 -3.65 -24.60
N TYR A 322 3.06 -3.98 -23.38
CA TYR A 322 2.20 -4.02 -22.20
C TYR A 322 1.64 -2.62 -21.89
N LEU A 323 2.51 -1.59 -21.83
CA LEU A 323 2.06 -0.22 -21.60
C LEU A 323 1.11 0.24 -22.71
N LYS A 324 1.44 -0.05 -23.97
CA LYS A 324 0.60 0.31 -25.11
C LYS A 324 -0.78 -0.35 -25.03
N ALA A 325 -0.84 -1.64 -24.71
CA ALA A 325 -2.10 -2.36 -24.52
C ALA A 325 -2.90 -1.73 -23.37
N MET A 326 -2.26 -1.50 -22.22
CA MET A 326 -2.89 -0.90 -21.05
C MET A 326 -3.50 0.48 -21.34
N VAL A 327 -2.76 1.38 -22.02
CA VAL A 327 -3.26 2.71 -22.37
C VAL A 327 -4.33 2.64 -23.47
N THR A 328 -4.24 1.69 -24.39
CA THR A 328 -5.27 1.48 -25.41
C THR A 328 -6.59 1.02 -24.78
N GLU A 329 -6.53 0.03 -23.88
CA GLU A 329 -7.68 -0.48 -23.12
C GLU A 329 -8.34 0.63 -22.30
N ALA A 330 -7.52 1.41 -21.56
CA ALA A 330 -7.94 2.61 -20.84
C ALA A 330 -8.70 3.59 -21.74
N THR A 331 -8.12 3.94 -22.89
CA THR A 331 -8.70 4.88 -23.85
C THR A 331 -10.03 4.37 -24.39
N GLN A 332 -10.09 3.09 -24.77
CA GLN A 332 -11.30 2.44 -25.26
C GLN A 332 -12.41 2.46 -24.21
N GLN A 333 -12.07 2.18 -22.95
CA GLN A 333 -13.02 2.18 -21.85
C GLN A 333 -13.63 3.58 -21.62
N PHE A 334 -12.83 4.65 -21.63
CA PHE A 334 -13.36 6.02 -21.53
C PHE A 334 -14.24 6.41 -22.71
N ILE A 335 -13.88 5.99 -23.93
CA ILE A 335 -14.73 6.18 -25.12
C ILE A 335 -16.07 5.45 -24.95
N MET A 336 -16.06 4.21 -24.43
CA MET A 336 -17.27 3.44 -24.14
C MET A 336 -18.15 4.15 -23.12
N PHE A 337 -17.58 4.65 -22.02
CA PHE A 337 -18.33 5.43 -21.04
C PHE A 337 -18.94 6.69 -21.64
N ALA A 338 -18.19 7.44 -22.45
CA ALA A 338 -18.72 8.61 -23.16
C ALA A 338 -19.86 8.25 -24.12
N ALA A 339 -19.78 7.12 -24.83
CA ALA A 339 -20.85 6.65 -25.71
C ALA A 339 -22.13 6.27 -24.92
N ILE A 340 -21.98 5.56 -23.80
CA ILE A 340 -23.11 5.17 -22.94
C ILE A 340 -23.73 6.42 -22.32
N ALA A 341 -22.92 7.33 -21.79
CA ALA A 341 -23.38 8.58 -21.21
C ALA A 341 -24.20 9.40 -22.21
N LYS A 342 -23.71 9.52 -23.45
CA LYS A 342 -24.42 10.20 -24.55
C LYS A 342 -25.76 9.53 -24.87
N ASN A 343 -25.82 8.20 -24.92
CA ASN A 343 -27.05 7.46 -25.21
C ASN A 343 -28.10 7.59 -24.09
N GLU A 344 -27.66 7.64 -22.84
CA GLU A 344 -28.53 7.69 -21.66
C GLU A 344 -28.81 9.10 -21.17
N GLY A 345 -28.12 10.12 -21.71
CA GLY A 345 -28.24 11.50 -21.25
C GLY A 345 -27.62 11.71 -19.85
N ILE A 346 -26.57 10.96 -19.53
CA ILE A 346 -25.78 11.14 -18.31
C ILE A 346 -24.81 12.30 -18.54
N GLU A 347 -24.90 13.32 -17.70
CA GLU A 347 -24.06 14.52 -17.79
C GLU A 347 -23.31 14.76 -16.47
N VAL A 348 -22.12 15.33 -16.59
CA VAL A 348 -21.34 15.86 -15.47
C VAL A 348 -21.39 17.38 -15.55
N THR A 349 -22.00 17.98 -14.53
CA THR A 349 -22.13 19.43 -14.41
C THR A 349 -20.94 20.03 -13.69
N GLU A 350 -20.73 21.34 -13.83
CA GLU A 350 -19.71 22.06 -13.04
C GLU A 350 -19.94 21.96 -11.53
N GLU A 351 -21.21 21.83 -11.11
CA GLU A 351 -21.58 21.65 -9.70
C GLU A 351 -21.15 20.28 -9.19
N ASP A 352 -21.30 19.22 -10.00
CA ASP A 352 -20.80 17.89 -9.67
C ASP A 352 -19.28 17.90 -9.45
N ILE A 353 -18.54 18.57 -10.34
CA ILE A 353 -17.08 18.67 -10.27
C ILE A 353 -16.65 19.46 -9.03
N ASP A 354 -17.27 20.60 -8.76
CA ASP A 354 -16.96 21.41 -7.58
C ASP A 354 -17.24 20.64 -6.28
N ALA A 355 -18.38 19.94 -6.20
CA ALA A 355 -18.73 19.12 -5.05
C ALA A 355 -17.73 17.97 -4.85
N TYR A 356 -17.33 17.31 -5.94
CA TYR A 356 -16.36 16.22 -5.90
C TYR A 356 -14.98 16.69 -5.43
N LEU A 357 -14.47 17.77 -6.03
CA LEU A 357 -13.18 18.36 -5.64
C LEU A 357 -13.22 18.84 -4.19
N LYS A 358 -14.34 19.41 -3.74
CA LYS A 358 -14.49 19.86 -2.35
C LYS A 358 -14.49 18.68 -1.39
N ASN A 359 -15.15 17.58 -1.74
CA ASN A 359 -15.13 16.35 -0.94
C ASN A 359 -13.71 15.76 -0.88
N ALA A 360 -13.01 15.68 -2.00
CA ALA A 360 -11.62 15.22 -2.05
C ALA A 360 -10.70 16.08 -1.18
N TYR A 361 -10.86 17.42 -1.22
CA TYR A 361 -10.13 18.35 -0.37
C TYR A 361 -10.44 18.16 1.13
N ASP A 362 -11.70 18.01 1.51
CA ASP A 362 -12.11 17.87 2.91
C ASP A 362 -11.66 16.55 3.54
N ASN A 363 -11.53 15.50 2.73
CA ASN A 363 -11.09 14.17 3.16
C ASN A 363 -9.58 13.93 2.94
N ALA A 364 -8.87 14.87 2.31
CA ALA A 364 -7.43 14.76 2.14
C ALA A 364 -6.74 14.82 3.51
N SER A 365 -5.98 13.77 3.84
CA SER A 365 -5.20 13.70 5.08
C SER A 365 -3.95 14.61 5.07
N THR A 366 -3.78 15.45 4.05
CA THR A 366 -2.56 16.21 3.80
C THR A 366 -2.76 17.71 4.01
N THR A 367 -1.72 18.38 4.49
CA THR A 367 -1.68 19.85 4.65
C THR A 367 -1.14 20.55 3.40
N ALA A 368 -1.18 19.90 2.23
CA ALA A 368 -0.54 20.40 1.01
C ALA A 368 -1.13 21.74 0.52
N TYR A 369 -2.43 21.95 0.78
CA TYR A 369 -3.15 23.16 0.39
C TYR A 369 -3.84 23.75 1.62
N SER A 370 -3.72 25.06 1.81
CA SER A 370 -4.36 25.74 2.96
C SER A 370 -5.81 26.09 2.68
N THR A 371 -6.21 26.11 1.39
CA THR A 371 -7.57 26.42 0.97
C THR A 371 -8.03 25.53 -0.19
N TYR A 372 -9.34 25.34 -0.30
CA TYR A 372 -9.97 24.66 -1.42
C TYR A 372 -9.64 25.32 -2.77
N GLU A 373 -9.59 26.66 -2.83
CA GLU A 373 -9.28 27.38 -4.07
C GLU A 373 -7.85 27.14 -4.56
N GLU A 374 -6.89 27.01 -3.64
CA GLU A 374 -5.51 26.64 -3.98
C GLU A 374 -5.43 25.22 -4.53
N PHE A 375 -6.12 24.26 -3.91
CA PHE A 375 -6.23 22.89 -4.41
C PHE A 375 -6.86 22.86 -5.81
N LYS A 376 -8.04 23.49 -5.95
CA LYS A 376 -8.80 23.57 -7.20
C LYS A 376 -8.00 24.23 -8.35
N ALA A 377 -7.12 25.17 -8.05
CA ALA A 377 -6.27 25.80 -9.07
C ALA A 377 -5.17 24.87 -9.61
N THR A 378 -4.85 23.78 -8.92
CA THR A 378 -3.80 22.83 -9.33
C THR A 378 -4.31 21.59 -10.05
N VAL A 379 -5.63 21.42 -10.13
CA VAL A 379 -6.25 20.27 -10.77
C VAL A 379 -6.69 20.60 -12.20
N ASP A 380 -6.55 19.66 -13.12
CA ASP A 380 -7.20 19.75 -14.43
C ASP A 380 -8.67 19.31 -14.26
N PRO A 381 -9.65 20.23 -14.39
CA PRO A 381 -11.06 19.88 -14.22
C PRO A 381 -11.55 18.87 -15.26
N GLU A 382 -10.92 18.75 -16.42
CA GLU A 382 -11.32 17.78 -17.45
C GLU A 382 -11.01 16.34 -17.02
N VAL A 383 -9.90 16.12 -16.31
CA VAL A 383 -9.55 14.81 -15.74
C VAL A 383 -10.62 14.34 -14.75
N TYR A 384 -11.08 15.25 -13.89
CA TYR A 384 -12.13 14.97 -12.91
C TYR A 384 -13.50 14.77 -13.54
N ARG A 385 -13.81 15.54 -14.59
CA ARG A 385 -15.06 15.41 -15.34
C ARG A 385 -15.18 14.02 -15.96
N GLU A 386 -14.11 13.50 -16.54
CA GLU A 386 -14.09 12.16 -17.14
C GLU A 386 -14.17 11.05 -16.08
N GLY A 387 -13.48 11.20 -14.94
CA GLY A 387 -13.59 10.28 -13.82
C GLY A 387 -15.03 10.20 -13.27
N LEU A 388 -15.65 11.35 -13.02
CA LEU A 388 -17.05 11.44 -12.59
C LEU A 388 -18.03 10.89 -13.62
N LEU A 389 -17.76 11.08 -14.91
CA LEU A 389 -18.59 10.53 -15.98
C LEU A 389 -18.52 9.01 -15.95
N ALA A 390 -17.32 8.44 -15.81
CA ALA A 390 -17.10 7.00 -15.69
C ALA A 390 -17.82 6.44 -14.44
N GLU A 391 -17.71 7.11 -13.29
CA GLU A 391 -18.40 6.73 -12.04
C GLU A 391 -19.93 6.69 -12.25
N LYS A 392 -20.53 7.79 -12.74
CA LYS A 392 -21.98 7.86 -13.00
C LYS A 392 -22.45 6.81 -14.01
N VAL A 393 -21.64 6.51 -15.03
CA VAL A 393 -21.96 5.44 -15.99
C VAL A 393 -21.84 4.07 -15.35
N MET A 394 -20.84 3.84 -14.50
CA MET A 394 -20.66 2.58 -13.79
C MET A 394 -21.83 2.32 -12.84
N ASP A 395 -22.24 3.32 -12.06
CA ASP A 395 -23.44 3.26 -11.22
C ASP A 395 -24.67 2.86 -12.03
N TYR A 396 -24.89 3.55 -13.16
CA TYR A 396 -25.98 3.23 -14.06
C TYR A 396 -25.92 1.77 -14.56
N LEU A 397 -24.74 1.28 -14.94
CA LEU A 397 -24.57 -0.08 -15.43
C LEU A 397 -24.84 -1.12 -14.34
N VAL A 398 -24.37 -0.88 -13.11
CA VAL A 398 -24.62 -1.75 -11.95
C VAL A 398 -26.09 -1.76 -11.57
N GLU A 399 -26.75 -0.60 -11.49
CA GLU A 399 -28.19 -0.48 -11.19
C GLU A 399 -29.06 -1.22 -12.21
N ASN A 400 -28.58 -1.37 -13.46
CA ASN A 400 -29.27 -2.05 -14.54
C ASN A 400 -28.75 -3.47 -14.80
N ALA A 401 -27.82 -3.99 -13.98
CA ALA A 401 -27.32 -5.35 -14.11
C ALA A 401 -28.29 -6.38 -13.50
N ASN A 402 -28.28 -7.59 -14.05
CA ASN A 402 -28.99 -8.74 -13.49
C ASN A 402 -28.01 -9.60 -12.68
N VAL A 403 -27.92 -9.36 -11.38
CA VAL A 403 -27.03 -10.13 -10.50
C VAL A 403 -27.75 -11.40 -10.03
N VAL A 404 -27.11 -12.54 -10.26
CA VAL A 404 -27.61 -13.86 -9.83
C VAL A 404 -26.59 -14.54 -8.93
N GLU A 405 -27.06 -15.33 -7.97
CA GLU A 405 -26.16 -16.14 -7.16
C GLU A 405 -25.58 -17.30 -7.99
N PRO A 406 -24.28 -17.61 -7.84
CA PRO A 406 -23.67 -18.78 -8.45
C PRO A 406 -24.41 -20.06 -8.04
N ALA A 407 -24.54 -21.02 -8.95
CA ALA A 407 -25.11 -22.32 -8.62
C ALA A 407 -24.20 -23.08 -7.63
N GLU A 408 -24.80 -23.63 -6.56
CA GLU A 408 -24.11 -24.45 -5.54
C GLU A 408 -23.43 -25.71 -6.07
#